data_AF-A0A662DSY8-F1
#
_entry.id   AF-A0A662DSY8-F1
#
_cell.length_a   1.000
_cell.length_b   1.000
_cell.length_c   1.000
_cell.angle_alpha   90.00
_cell.angle_beta   90.00
_cell.angle_gamma   90.00
#
_symmetry.space_group_name_H-M   'P 1'
#
loop_
_entity.id
_entity.type
_entity.pdbx_description
1 polymer ?
#
loop_
_entity_poly.entity_id
_entity_poly.type
_entity_poly.pdbx_seq_one_letter_code
_entity_poly.pdbx_strand_id
1 'polypeptide(L)'
;MNNIWRLRWINLLGASTFATYGLLIHAWPVVGLNSFIVVVDIVYLVLLSRKKDTFSFFEVAPDSTFLKEFLAFWSDDINRFFPDFLLEGLNNPEIRLILRNMLPVGVFVCEDAGDGVAQIRLDYVVPDYRDFKNARFVYSSSHPRLKACGFRSFAATSGVPAHQRFLRKVGFREDPGQPGRFTLPV
;
A
#
# COMPACT_ATOMS: atom_id res chain seq x y z
N MET A 1 -11.21 -8.52 1.39
CA MET A 1 -12.61 -8.47 1.92
C MET A 1 -13.39 -7.36 1.23
N ASN A 2 -14.58 -7.65 0.68
CA ASN A 2 -15.41 -6.68 -0.02
C ASN A 2 -15.55 -5.38 0.78
N ASN A 3 -15.35 -4.26 0.08
CA ASN A 3 -15.10 -2.93 0.63
C ASN A 3 -16.21 -2.49 1.61
N ILE A 4 -16.02 -2.73 2.91
CA ILE A 4 -16.98 -2.42 4.00
C ILE A 4 -17.45 -0.96 3.90
N TRP A 5 -16.53 -0.07 3.50
CA TRP A 5 -16.84 1.33 3.22
C TRP A 5 -17.93 1.50 2.15
N ARG A 6 -17.82 0.81 1.00
CA ARG A 6 -18.83 0.88 -0.07
C ARG A 6 -20.17 0.32 0.38
N LEU A 7 -20.17 -0.79 1.12
CA LEU A 7 -21.40 -1.38 1.64
C LEU A 7 -22.14 -0.39 2.54
N ARG A 8 -21.42 0.29 3.44
CA ARG A 8 -21.98 1.31 4.33
C ARG A 8 -22.56 2.50 3.56
N TRP A 9 -21.92 2.92 2.48
CA TRP A 9 -22.46 3.97 1.60
C TRP A 9 -23.75 3.55 0.89
N ILE A 10 -23.81 2.31 0.38
CA ILE A 10 -25.01 1.79 -0.27
C ILE A 10 -26.16 1.69 0.74
N ASN A 11 -25.88 1.18 1.96
CA ASN A 11 -26.88 1.07 3.02
C ASN A 11 -27.38 2.45 3.48
N LEU A 12 -26.47 3.42 3.63
CA LEU A 12 -26.81 4.81 3.94
C LEU A 12 -27.76 5.40 2.90
N LEU A 13 -27.47 5.20 1.61
CA LEU A 13 -28.27 5.74 0.51
C LEU A 13 -29.65 5.06 0.43
N GLY A 14 -29.69 3.73 0.60
CA GLY A 14 -30.93 2.97 0.68
C GLY A 14 -31.81 3.40 1.85
N ALA A 15 -31.25 3.44 3.06
CA ALA A 15 -31.97 3.86 4.26
C ALA A 15 -32.43 5.33 4.17
N SER A 16 -31.61 6.23 3.62
CA SER A 16 -32.02 7.63 3.41
C SER A 16 -33.20 7.74 2.45
N THR A 17 -33.20 6.93 1.38
CA THR A 17 -34.30 6.87 0.40
C THR A 17 -35.57 6.33 1.06
N PHE A 18 -35.50 5.23 1.82
CA PHE A 18 -36.64 4.66 2.52
C PHE A 18 -37.18 5.56 3.64
N ALA A 19 -36.32 6.27 4.37
CA ALA A 19 -36.75 7.25 5.35
C ALA A 19 -37.51 8.41 4.67
N THR A 20 -36.99 8.92 3.55
CA THR A 20 -37.64 9.99 2.78
C THR A 20 -38.97 9.53 2.21
N TYR A 21 -39.02 8.33 1.62
CA TYR A 21 -40.25 7.76 1.10
C TYR A 21 -41.28 7.51 2.21
N GLY A 22 -40.86 6.94 3.35
CA GLY A 22 -41.69 6.73 4.52
C GLY A 22 -42.29 8.03 5.06
N LEU A 23 -41.54 9.14 4.98
CA LEU A 23 -42.01 10.46 5.38
C LEU A 23 -43.12 10.96 4.44
N LEU A 24 -42.95 10.79 3.12
CA LEU A 24 -43.95 11.18 2.11
C LEU A 24 -45.29 10.45 2.28
N ILE A 25 -45.26 9.19 2.71
CA ILE A 25 -46.48 8.37 2.94
C ILE A 25 -46.94 8.37 4.40
N HIS A 26 -46.35 9.21 5.26
CA HIS A 26 -46.63 9.26 6.70
C HIS A 26 -46.48 7.92 7.46
N ALA A 27 -45.60 7.03 6.98
CA ALA A 27 -45.28 5.76 7.61
C ALA A 27 -44.22 5.95 8.72
N TRP A 28 -44.65 6.45 9.87
CA TRP A 28 -43.77 6.75 11.02
C TRP A 28 -42.85 5.60 11.46
N PRO A 29 -43.28 4.32 11.51
CA PRO A 29 -42.38 3.22 11.85
C PRO A 29 -41.22 3.04 10.86
N VAL A 30 -41.48 3.23 9.56
CA VAL A 30 -40.48 3.13 8.49
C VAL A 30 -39.48 4.28 8.60
N VAL A 31 -39.96 5.50 8.86
CA VAL A 31 -39.11 6.67 9.08
C VAL A 31 -38.19 6.43 10.27
N GLY A 32 -38.72 6.04 11.43
CA GLY A 32 -37.94 5.83 12.65
C GLY A 32 -36.81 4.81 12.46
N LEU A 33 -37.11 3.64 11.88
CA LEU A 33 -36.12 2.59 11.66
C LEU A 33 -35.03 3.03 10.68
N ASN A 34 -35.42 3.61 9.54
CA ASN A 34 -34.45 3.98 8.50
C ASN A 34 -33.62 5.20 8.91
N SER A 35 -34.20 6.19 9.61
CA SER A 35 -33.44 7.31 10.18
C SER A 35 -32.43 6.84 11.21
N PHE A 36 -32.75 5.83 12.03
CA PHE A 36 -31.78 5.23 12.94
C PHE A 36 -30.61 4.57 12.18
N ILE A 37 -30.90 3.80 11.13
CA ILE A 37 -29.86 3.19 10.28
C ILE A 37 -28.95 4.25 9.66
N VAL A 38 -29.52 5.34 9.13
CA VAL A 38 -28.76 6.48 8.58
C VAL A 38 -27.79 7.05 9.60
N VAL A 39 -28.24 7.28 10.84
CA VAL A 39 -27.39 7.80 11.92
C VAL A 39 -26.24 6.83 12.22
N VAL A 40 -26.54 5.53 12.37
CA VAL A 40 -25.54 4.49 12.66
C VAL A 40 -24.49 4.43 11.56
N ASP A 41 -24.89 4.42 10.28
CA ASP A 41 -23.95 4.38 9.17
C ASP A 41 -23.09 5.65 9.07
N ILE A 42 -23.65 6.84 9.32
CA ILE A 42 -22.87 8.08 9.39
C ILE A 42 -21.81 7.98 10.48
N VAL A 43 -22.18 7.54 11.69
CA VAL A 43 -21.23 7.37 12.80
C VAL A 43 -20.12 6.40 12.43
N TYR A 44 -20.46 5.25 11.83
CA TYR A 44 -19.48 4.27 11.37
C TYR A 44 -18.57 4.82 10.28
N LEU A 45 -19.11 5.53 9.28
CA LEU A 45 -18.31 6.15 8.22
C LEU A 45 -17.33 7.19 8.79
N VAL A 46 -17.76 8.00 9.75
CA VAL A 46 -16.87 8.95 10.44
C VAL A 46 -15.78 8.21 11.21
N LEU A 47 -16.14 7.16 11.95
CA LEU A 47 -15.18 6.34 12.70
C LEU A 47 -14.13 5.69 11.79
N LEU A 48 -14.58 5.07 10.68
CA LEU A 48 -13.69 4.46 9.69
C LEU A 48 -12.79 5.51 9.02
N SER A 49 -13.33 6.70 8.71
CA SER A 49 -12.55 7.80 8.10
C SER A 49 -11.45 8.32 9.01
N ARG A 50 -11.72 8.34 10.33
CA ARG A 50 -10.78 8.84 11.34
C ARG A 50 -9.70 7.83 11.70
N LYS A 51 -9.84 6.56 11.31
CA LYS A 51 -8.83 5.54 11.58
C LYS A 51 -7.58 5.84 10.75
N LYS A 52 -6.58 6.42 11.42
CA LYS A 52 -5.26 6.63 10.84
C LYS A 52 -4.53 5.29 10.84
N ASP A 53 -4.15 4.85 9.65
CA ASP A 53 -3.28 3.69 9.51
C ASP A 53 -1.92 4.02 10.13
N THR A 54 -1.42 3.14 10.99
CA THR A 54 -0.02 3.18 11.43
C THR A 54 0.81 2.33 10.48
N PHE A 55 1.96 2.85 10.08
CA PHE A 55 2.88 2.17 9.20
C PHE A 55 4.22 2.06 9.89
N SER A 56 4.88 0.92 9.73
CA SER A 56 6.21 0.68 10.30
C SER A 56 6.98 -0.30 9.44
N PHE A 57 8.31 -0.29 9.59
CA PHE A 57 9.17 -1.30 9.01
C PHE A 57 9.65 -2.26 10.09
N PHE A 58 9.78 -3.52 9.70
CA PHE A 58 10.40 -4.56 10.49
C PHE A 58 11.53 -5.19 9.68
N GLU A 59 12.76 -5.09 10.16
CA GLU A 59 13.92 -5.72 9.52
C GLU A 59 13.85 -7.23 9.68
N VAL A 60 14.16 -7.94 8.60
CA VAL A 60 14.09 -9.39 8.56
C VAL A 60 15.35 -9.95 7.93
N ALA A 61 15.89 -10.99 8.54
CA ALA A 61 17.04 -11.69 8.00
C ALA A 61 16.65 -12.44 6.70
N PRO A 62 17.55 -12.52 5.70
CA PRO A 62 17.26 -13.21 4.43
C PRO A 62 16.86 -14.68 4.59
N ASP A 63 17.30 -15.33 5.66
CA ASP A 63 17.05 -16.74 5.97
C ASP A 63 15.74 -16.98 6.73
N SER A 64 15.02 -15.92 7.14
CA SER A 64 13.79 -16.00 7.90
C SER A 64 12.73 -16.87 7.23
N THR A 65 12.19 -17.83 7.99
CA THR A 65 11.11 -18.72 7.53
C THR A 65 9.89 -17.92 7.06
N PHE A 66 9.50 -16.88 7.79
CA PHE A 66 8.33 -16.07 7.44
C PHE A 66 8.50 -15.38 6.08
N LEU A 67 9.68 -14.83 5.81
CA LEU A 67 9.97 -14.17 4.53
C LEU A 67 9.88 -15.17 3.37
N LYS A 68 10.46 -16.37 3.54
CA LYS A 68 10.44 -17.42 2.51
C LYS A 68 9.01 -17.86 2.19
N GLU A 69 8.19 -18.10 3.22
CA GLU A 69 6.78 -18.45 3.05
C GLU A 69 5.99 -17.32 2.38
N PHE A 70 6.24 -16.05 2.77
CA PHE A 70 5.58 -14.90 2.17
C PHE A 70 5.90 -14.76 0.68
N LEU A 71 7.18 -14.87 0.31
CA LEU A 71 7.63 -14.79 -1.08
C LEU A 71 7.12 -15.97 -1.91
N ALA A 72 7.10 -17.18 -1.34
CA ALA A 72 6.55 -18.37 -2.00
C ALA A 72 5.05 -18.22 -2.27
N PHE A 73 4.28 -17.76 -1.28
CA PHE A 73 2.83 -17.58 -1.39
C PHE A 73 2.45 -16.54 -2.44
N TRP A 74 3.20 -15.44 -2.53
CA TRP A 74 2.92 -14.35 -3.49
C TRP A 74 3.75 -14.43 -4.78
N SER A 75 4.49 -15.51 -5.00
CA SER A 75 5.44 -15.67 -6.11
C SER A 75 4.85 -15.35 -7.49
N ASP A 76 3.68 -15.89 -7.83
CA ASP A 76 3.02 -15.65 -9.12
C ASP A 76 2.74 -14.16 -9.38
N ASP A 77 2.27 -13.45 -8.36
CA ASP A 77 1.93 -12.04 -8.47
C ASP A 77 3.18 -11.15 -8.36
N ILE A 78 4.22 -11.56 -7.63
CA ILE A 78 5.55 -10.93 -7.64
C ILE A 78 6.14 -11.02 -9.05
N ASN A 79 6.20 -12.22 -9.64
CA ASN A 79 6.78 -12.48 -10.96
C ASN A 79 6.11 -11.67 -12.08
N ARG A 80 4.83 -11.32 -11.92
CA ARG A 80 4.10 -10.45 -12.86
C ARG A 80 4.67 -9.03 -12.94
N PHE A 81 5.20 -8.49 -11.85
CA PHE A 81 5.72 -7.12 -11.77
C PHE A 81 7.24 -7.06 -11.67
N PHE A 82 7.86 -8.09 -11.11
CA PHE A 82 9.30 -8.22 -10.86
C PHE A 82 9.80 -9.59 -11.35
N PRO A 83 9.72 -9.89 -12.67
CA PRO A 83 10.12 -11.20 -13.21
C PRO A 83 11.62 -11.50 -13.02
N ASP A 84 12.45 -10.46 -12.91
CA ASP A 84 13.90 -10.58 -12.76
C ASP A 84 14.36 -10.61 -11.29
N PHE A 85 13.42 -10.65 -10.34
CA PHE A 85 13.76 -10.62 -8.92
C PHE A 85 14.20 -12.01 -8.40
N LEU A 86 15.42 -12.07 -7.88
CA LEU A 86 16.00 -13.25 -7.24
C LEU A 86 16.71 -12.83 -5.96
N LEU A 87 16.22 -13.27 -4.80
CA LEU A 87 16.79 -12.90 -3.49
C LEU A 87 18.19 -13.49 -3.28
N GLU A 88 18.42 -14.72 -3.76
CA GLU A 88 19.69 -15.45 -3.57
C GLU A 88 20.86 -14.83 -4.34
N GLY A 89 20.58 -14.04 -5.39
CA GLY A 89 21.59 -13.35 -6.18
C GLY A 89 22.02 -11.99 -5.62
N LEU A 90 21.48 -11.59 -4.47
CA LEU A 90 21.71 -10.27 -3.88
C LEU A 90 22.90 -10.28 -2.91
N ASN A 91 23.73 -9.25 -3.00
CA ASN A 91 24.88 -9.02 -2.13
C ASN A 91 24.47 -8.16 -0.93
N ASN A 92 24.45 -8.77 0.26
CA ASN A 92 24.10 -8.12 1.53
C ASN A 92 22.80 -7.28 1.45
N PRO A 93 21.66 -7.87 1.05
CA PRO A 93 20.43 -7.13 0.87
C PRO A 93 19.85 -6.66 2.21
N GLU A 94 19.39 -5.41 2.24
CA GLU A 94 18.53 -4.91 3.31
C GLU A 94 17.09 -5.29 3.02
N ILE A 95 16.52 -6.15 3.88
CA ILE A 95 15.16 -6.66 3.72
C ILE A 95 14.29 -6.14 4.86
N ARG A 96 13.17 -5.53 4.50
CA ARG A 96 12.21 -4.97 5.45
C ARG A 96 10.79 -5.38 5.09
N LEU A 97 10.05 -5.84 6.08
CA LEU A 97 8.60 -5.99 5.96
C LEU A 97 7.91 -4.64 6.15
N ILE A 98 6.98 -4.34 5.26
CA ILE A 98 6.06 -3.21 5.39
C ILE A 98 4.92 -3.69 6.27
N LEU A 99 4.81 -3.09 7.46
CA LEU A 99 3.72 -3.35 8.38
C LEU A 99 2.70 -2.21 8.30
N ARG A 100 1.42 -2.57 8.18
CA ARG A 100 0.29 -1.64 8.32
C ARG A 100 -0.59 -2.10 9.48
N ASN A 101 -0.69 -1.28 10.52
CA ASN A 101 -1.37 -1.63 11.77
C ASN A 101 -0.86 -2.97 12.36
N MET A 102 0.46 -3.16 12.37
CA MET A 102 1.16 -4.40 12.79
C MET A 102 0.90 -5.65 11.93
N LEU A 103 0.18 -5.52 10.81
CA LEU A 103 0.03 -6.61 9.85
C LEU A 103 1.12 -6.52 8.77
N PRO A 104 1.84 -7.61 8.45
CA PRO A 104 2.75 -7.63 7.32
C PRO A 104 1.98 -7.60 6.01
N VAL A 105 2.11 -6.50 5.27
CA VAL A 105 1.38 -6.24 4.02
C VAL A 105 2.29 -6.16 2.80
N GLY A 106 3.60 -6.19 2.98
CA GLY A 106 4.54 -6.12 1.87
C GLY A 106 5.99 -6.37 2.29
N VAL A 107 6.86 -6.46 1.29
CA VAL A 107 8.30 -6.65 1.41
C VAL A 107 8.99 -5.57 0.59
N PHE A 108 9.96 -4.92 1.21
CA PHE A 108 10.87 -3.99 0.58
C PHE A 108 12.29 -4.56 0.66
N VAL A 109 12.96 -4.68 -0.48
CA VAL A 109 14.33 -5.18 -0.59
C VAL A 109 15.15 -4.17 -1.38
N CYS A 110 16.25 -3.73 -0.78
CA CYS A 110 17.24 -2.90 -1.47
C CYS A 110 18.67 -3.37 -1.20
N GLU A 111 19.56 -3.02 -2.12
CA GLU A 111 21.00 -3.19 -1.98
C GLU A 111 21.67 -1.82 -2.02
N ASP A 112 22.79 -1.68 -1.32
CA ASP A 112 23.66 -0.52 -1.51
C ASP A 112 24.42 -0.67 -2.84
N ALA A 113 24.14 0.23 -3.79
CA ALA A 113 24.82 0.28 -5.07
C ALA A 113 26.09 1.15 -5.03
N GLY A 114 26.47 1.67 -3.86
CA GLY A 114 27.55 2.62 -3.68
C GLY A 114 27.08 4.08 -3.85
N ASP A 115 27.96 5.02 -3.49
CA ASP A 115 27.73 6.47 -3.58
C ASP A 115 26.44 6.99 -2.88
N GLY A 116 25.93 6.21 -1.91
CA GLY A 116 24.68 6.51 -1.22
C GLY A 116 23.43 6.26 -2.08
N VAL A 117 23.51 5.37 -3.07
CA VAL A 117 22.37 4.98 -3.92
C VAL A 117 21.81 3.65 -3.43
N ALA A 118 20.56 3.65 -2.96
CA ALA A 118 19.83 2.42 -2.65
C ALA A 118 19.18 1.85 -3.92
N GLN A 119 19.69 0.73 -4.41
CA GLN A 119 19.08 0.00 -5.52
C GLN A 119 17.93 -0.87 -5.01
N ILE A 120 16.71 -0.49 -5.36
CA ILE A 120 15.49 -1.23 -5.05
C ILE A 120 15.43 -2.45 -5.98
N ARG A 121 15.36 -3.63 -5.36
CA ARG A 121 15.22 -4.92 -6.03
C ARG A 121 13.79 -5.43 -5.97
N LEU A 122 13.09 -5.15 -4.87
CA LEU A 122 11.69 -5.50 -4.69
C LEU A 122 10.98 -4.43 -3.86
N ASP A 123 9.86 -3.93 -4.37
CA ASP A 123 8.89 -3.15 -3.61
C ASP A 123 7.51 -3.76 -3.86
N TYR A 124 7.18 -4.77 -3.06
CA TYR A 124 5.98 -5.55 -3.24
C TYR A 124 5.02 -5.36 -2.08
N VAL A 125 3.78 -5.01 -2.39
CA VAL A 125 2.67 -4.96 -1.45
C VAL A 125 1.58 -5.90 -1.94
N VAL A 126 0.97 -6.66 -1.02
CA VAL A 126 -0.07 -7.64 -1.36
C VAL A 126 -1.31 -6.94 -1.96
N PRO A 127 -2.05 -7.59 -2.88
CA PRO A 127 -3.13 -6.97 -3.66
C PRO A 127 -4.15 -6.15 -2.86
N ASP A 128 -4.64 -6.69 -1.73
CA ASP A 128 -5.64 -6.05 -0.87
C ASP A 128 -5.15 -4.73 -0.23
N TYR A 129 -3.83 -4.54 -0.17
CA TYR A 129 -3.19 -3.38 0.45
C TYR A 129 -2.42 -2.50 -0.56
N ARG A 130 -2.55 -2.73 -1.87
CA ARG A 130 -1.95 -1.90 -2.94
C ARG A 130 -2.63 -0.54 -3.09
N ASP A 131 -2.80 0.18 -2.00
CA ASP A 131 -3.15 1.60 -2.03
C ASP A 131 -1.89 2.47 -2.07
N PHE A 132 -2.02 3.69 -2.57
CA PHE A 132 -0.92 4.65 -2.62
C PHE A 132 -0.43 5.10 -1.23
N LYS A 133 -1.10 4.67 -0.13
CA LYS A 133 -0.67 5.02 1.23
C LYS A 133 0.63 4.31 1.59
N ASN A 134 0.76 3.04 1.22
CA ASN A 134 2.00 2.27 1.45
C ASN A 134 3.18 2.89 0.68
N ALA A 135 3.03 3.17 -0.60
CA ALA A 135 4.08 3.81 -1.40
C ALA A 135 4.44 5.20 -0.84
N ARG A 136 3.45 6.00 -0.41
CA ARG A 136 3.71 7.28 0.25
C ARG A 136 4.45 7.09 1.57
N PHE A 137 4.15 6.04 2.34
CA PHE A 137 4.89 5.73 3.56
C PHE A 137 6.35 5.40 3.26
N VAL A 138 6.59 4.46 2.33
CA VAL A 138 7.94 3.99 1.95
C VAL A 138 8.79 5.14 1.38
N TYR A 139 8.24 5.95 0.47
CA TYR A 139 9.00 6.95 -0.28
C TYR A 139 8.81 8.40 0.20
N SER A 140 8.04 8.64 1.27
CA SER A 140 7.93 10.01 1.80
C SER A 140 9.28 10.48 2.32
N SER A 141 9.75 11.61 1.79
CA SER A 141 10.98 12.33 2.15
C SER A 141 11.11 12.67 3.65
N SER A 142 10.04 12.43 4.41
CA SER A 142 9.93 12.64 5.86
C SER A 142 10.33 11.43 6.70
N HIS A 143 10.68 10.27 6.15
CA HIS A 143 11.07 9.12 6.99
C HIS A 143 12.50 9.28 7.55
N PRO A 144 12.66 9.53 8.87
CA PRO A 144 13.98 9.77 9.46
C PRO A 144 14.91 8.55 9.33
N ARG A 145 14.32 7.35 9.19
CA ARG A 145 15.04 6.08 9.11
C ARG A 145 15.69 5.80 7.75
N LEU A 146 15.19 6.39 6.65
CA LEU A 146 15.84 6.26 5.33
C LEU A 146 17.07 7.16 5.24
N LYS A 147 16.99 8.36 5.81
CA LYS A 147 18.15 9.24 6.01
C LYS A 147 19.17 8.65 6.99
N ALA A 148 18.72 7.90 8.00
CA ALA A 148 19.61 7.23 8.95
C ALA A 148 20.50 6.15 8.31
N CYS A 149 20.09 5.58 7.18
CA CYS A 149 20.89 4.61 6.42
C CYS A 149 21.93 5.27 5.48
N GLY A 150 21.98 6.60 5.39
CA GLY A 150 22.97 7.31 4.57
C GLY A 150 22.66 7.39 3.07
N PHE A 151 21.52 6.88 2.63
CA PHE A 151 21.12 6.94 1.22
C PHE A 151 20.67 8.36 0.81
N ARG A 152 21.16 8.81 -0.35
CA ARG A 152 20.87 10.10 -0.99
C ARG A 152 19.85 9.97 -2.13
N SER A 153 19.77 8.79 -2.74
CA SER A 153 18.80 8.51 -3.80
C SER A 153 18.40 7.04 -3.81
N PHE A 154 17.19 6.79 -4.31
CA PHE A 154 16.72 5.46 -4.68
C PHE A 154 16.85 5.27 -6.18
N ALA A 155 17.26 4.07 -6.59
CA ALA A 155 17.24 3.64 -7.97
C ALA A 155 16.40 2.36 -8.09
N ALA A 156 15.57 2.26 -9.12
CA ALA A 156 14.79 1.07 -9.44
C ALA A 156 14.88 0.81 -10.95
N THR A 157 14.97 -0.46 -11.34
CA THR A 157 14.96 -0.86 -12.74
C THR A 157 13.72 -1.68 -13.01
N SER A 158 13.00 -1.38 -14.10
CA SER A 158 11.77 -2.09 -14.41
C SER A 158 11.51 -2.17 -15.91
N GLY A 159 11.46 -3.39 -16.44
CA GLY A 159 10.96 -3.68 -17.79
C GLY A 159 9.43 -3.71 -17.90
N VAL A 160 8.71 -3.81 -16.77
CA VAL A 160 7.25 -3.97 -16.78
C VAL A 160 6.53 -2.62 -16.87
N PRO A 161 5.70 -2.37 -17.92
CA PRO A 161 5.04 -1.07 -18.11
C PRO A 161 4.12 -0.65 -16.95
N ALA A 162 3.47 -1.63 -16.30
CA ALA A 162 2.62 -1.36 -15.15
C ALA A 162 3.42 -0.82 -13.95
N HIS A 163 4.59 -1.41 -13.69
CA HIS A 163 5.49 -0.98 -12.62
C HIS A 163 6.16 0.37 -12.95
N GLN A 164 6.54 0.63 -14.20
CA GLN A 164 7.02 1.95 -14.63
C GLN A 164 5.99 3.06 -14.39
N ARG A 165 4.70 2.81 -14.69
CA ARG A 165 3.62 3.77 -14.40
C ARG A 165 3.48 4.03 -12.90
N PHE A 166 3.68 3.02 -12.06
CA PHE A 166 3.70 3.17 -10.61
C PHE A 166 4.87 4.04 -10.16
N LEU A 167 6.10 3.76 -10.59
CA LEU A 167 7.30 4.53 -10.25
C LEU A 167 7.13 6.02 -10.60
N ARG A 168 6.63 6.33 -11.81
CA ARG A 168 6.35 7.71 -12.23
C ARG A 168 5.29 8.40 -11.35
N LYS A 169 4.25 7.67 -10.92
CA LYS A 169 3.21 8.20 -10.00
C LYS A 169 3.75 8.47 -8.60
N VAL A 170 4.70 7.66 -8.13
CA VAL A 170 5.36 7.85 -6.83
C VAL A 170 6.30 9.06 -6.86
N GLY A 171 6.84 9.40 -8.03
CA GLY A 171 7.69 10.58 -8.23
C GLY A 171 9.07 10.26 -8.79
N PHE A 172 9.35 8.98 -9.10
CA PHE A 172 10.60 8.60 -9.75
C PHE A 172 10.68 9.19 -11.17
N ARG A 173 11.88 9.56 -11.57
CA ARG A 173 12.21 10.05 -12.90
C ARG A 173 13.04 9.01 -13.64
N GLU A 174 12.69 8.78 -14.89
CA GLU A 174 13.47 7.89 -15.75
C GLU A 174 14.81 8.55 -16.08
N ASP A 175 15.89 7.78 -15.99
CA ASP A 175 17.22 8.25 -16.32
C ASP A 175 17.35 8.37 -17.86
N PRO A 176 17.66 9.56 -18.40
CA PRO A 176 17.82 9.73 -19.84
C PRO A 176 18.98 8.90 -20.42
N GLY A 177 19.95 8.47 -19.61
CA GLY A 177 21.10 7.67 -20.05
C GLY A 177 20.90 6.15 -19.98
N GLN A 178 19.88 5.67 -19.26
CA GLN A 178 19.61 4.23 -19.06
C GLN A 178 18.10 3.95 -19.12
N PRO A 179 17.56 3.61 -20.30
CA PRO A 179 16.14 3.31 -20.47
C PRO A 179 15.66 2.24 -19.48
N GLY A 180 14.54 2.49 -18.80
CA GLY A 180 14.01 1.56 -17.79
C GLY A 180 14.63 1.67 -16.39
N ARG A 181 15.65 2.52 -16.19
CA ARG A 181 16.15 2.90 -14.86
C ARG A 181 15.45 4.16 -14.38
N PHE A 182 14.97 4.12 -13.14
CA PHE A 182 14.21 5.18 -12.49
C PHE A 182 14.93 5.61 -11.23
N THR A 183 15.02 6.91 -10.98
CA THR A 183 15.66 7.47 -9.78
C THR A 183 14.73 8.40 -9.01
N LEU A 184 14.84 8.39 -7.69
CA LEU A 184 14.12 9.28 -6.79
C LEU A 184 15.11 9.83 -5.76
N PRO A 185 15.34 11.16 -5.71
CA PRO A 185 16.14 11.77 -4.65
C PRO A 185 15.41 11.71 -3.30
N VAL A 186 16.16 11.48 -2.20
CA VAL A 186 15.65 11.36 -0.82
C VAL A 186 15.44 12.71 -0.14
#